data_AF-A0A484WCC8-F1
#
_entry.id   AF-A0A484WCC8-F1
#
_cell.length_a   1.000
_cell.length_b   1.000
_cell.length_c   1.000
_cell.angle_alpha   90.00
_cell.angle_beta   90.00
_cell.angle_gamma   90.00
#
_symmetry.space_group_name_H-M   'P 1'
#
loop_
_entity.id
_entity.type
_entity.pdbx_description
1 polymer ?
#
loop_
_entity_poly.entity_id
_entity_poly.type
_entity_poly.pdbx_seq_one_letter_code
_entity_poly.pdbx_strand_id
1 'polypeptide(L)'
;MECYAGFDLSSTSDITSVSYAFPFDREIRLLTRHYLPEAQLLNVANKNRAIYRQWVKTGWIRTTPGDCIDYDRIRDDILRDAETFNIRLVGFDTWNATHLRTQLQGAGLDVEPFPQTYLKFSPVAKSFEVFVNRRVVRHRGDPVLAWAIGNVVMESDANANI
;
A
#
# COMPACT_ATOMS: atom_id res chain seq x y z
N MET A 1 -6.16 6.67 -16.82
CA MET A 1 -5.98 7.88 -15.97
C MET A 1 -4.56 7.89 -15.44
N GLU A 2 -3.95 9.06 -15.28
CA GLU A 2 -2.58 9.19 -14.74
C GLU A 2 -2.55 8.88 -13.23
N CYS A 3 -1.56 8.09 -12.78
CA CYS A 3 -1.37 7.80 -11.36
C CYS A 3 0.06 7.50 -10.97
N TYR A 4 0.29 7.53 -9.66
CA TYR A 4 1.53 7.17 -8.98
C TYR A 4 1.25 6.03 -8.03
N ALA A 5 2.08 4.98 -8.06
CA ALA A 5 1.91 3.82 -7.20
C ALA A 5 2.94 3.82 -6.07
N GLY A 6 2.54 3.34 -4.89
CA GLY A 6 3.41 3.11 -3.75
C GLY A 6 3.10 1.77 -3.11
N PHE A 7 4.14 1.11 -2.59
CA PHE A 7 4.02 -0.20 -1.96
C PHE A 7 4.31 -0.15 -0.48
N ASP A 8 3.50 -0.89 0.27
CA ASP A 8 3.74 -1.25 1.65
C ASP A 8 3.80 -2.78 1.70
N LEU A 9 5.01 -3.33 1.75
CA LEU A 9 5.22 -4.78 1.69
C LEU A 9 5.52 -5.34 3.07
N SER A 10 4.74 -6.34 3.49
CA SER A 10 5.04 -7.13 4.67
C SER A 10 5.92 -8.32 4.33
N SER A 11 6.81 -8.70 5.25
CA SER A 11 7.69 -9.86 5.11
C SER A 11 7.08 -11.17 5.59
N THR A 12 6.07 -11.15 6.47
CA THR A 12 5.62 -12.36 7.19
C THR A 12 4.10 -12.44 7.36
N SER A 13 3.51 -11.65 8.25
CA SER A 13 2.12 -11.84 8.70
C SER A 13 1.19 -10.65 8.51
N ASP A 14 1.72 -9.50 8.10
CA ASP A 14 0.94 -8.27 8.02
C ASP A 14 0.33 -8.09 6.63
N ILE A 15 -0.62 -7.16 6.55
CA ILE A 15 -1.25 -6.79 5.28
C ILE A 15 -0.18 -6.16 4.38
N THR A 16 -0.11 -6.63 3.14
CA THR A 16 0.65 -5.96 2.08
C THR A 16 -0.30 -5.12 1.25
N SER A 17 0.10 -3.90 0.89
CA SER A 17 -0.75 -2.97 0.15
C SER A 17 -0.05 -2.36 -1.06
N VAL A 18 -0.77 -2.26 -2.17
CA VAL A 18 -0.39 -1.45 -3.34
C VAL A 18 -1.37 -0.29 -3.44
N SER A 19 -0.89 0.93 -3.23
CA SER A 19 -1.72 2.14 -3.28
C SER A 19 -1.45 2.93 -4.55
N TYR A 20 -2.51 3.26 -5.28
CA TYR A 20 -2.48 4.13 -6.46
C TYR A 20 -3.09 5.48 -6.11
N ALA A 21 -2.30 6.54 -6.27
CA ALA A 21 -2.74 7.92 -6.14
C ALA A 21 -3.00 8.51 -7.52
N PHE A 22 -4.26 8.91 -7.76
CA PHE A 22 -4.72 9.58 -8.97
C PHE A 22 -4.98 11.06 -8.65
N PRO A 23 -4.10 11.97 -9.07
CA PRO A 23 -4.39 13.39 -9.05
C PRO A 23 -5.64 13.68 -9.90
N PHE A 24 -6.61 14.39 -9.34
CA PHE A 24 -7.84 14.75 -10.02
C PHE A 24 -8.32 16.14 -9.59
N ASP A 25 -8.07 17.15 -10.42
CA ASP A 25 -8.32 18.56 -10.09
C ASP A 25 -7.68 18.95 -8.75
N ARG A 26 -8.47 19.27 -7.73
CA ARG A 26 -8.01 19.61 -6.37
C ARG A 26 -7.98 18.43 -5.42
N GLU A 27 -8.35 17.24 -5.89
CA GLU A 27 -8.45 16.02 -5.10
C GLU A 27 -7.36 15.01 -5.45
N ILE A 28 -7.08 14.12 -4.49
CA ILE A 28 -6.29 12.92 -4.71
C ILE A 28 -7.21 11.73 -4.47
N ARG A 29 -7.46 10.95 -5.53
CA ARG A 29 -8.22 9.71 -5.43
C ARG A 29 -7.26 8.56 -5.18
N LEU A 30 -7.52 7.80 -4.12
CA LEU A 30 -6.76 6.62 -3.74
C LEU A 30 -7.55 5.37 -4.14
N LEU A 31 -6.84 4.44 -4.75
CA LEU A 31 -7.27 3.07 -4.92
C LEU A 31 -6.19 2.18 -4.32
N THR A 32 -6.53 1.37 -3.33
CA THR A 32 -5.57 0.46 -2.71
C THR A 32 -5.98 -0.98 -2.92
N ARG A 33 -5.00 -1.83 -3.18
CA ARG A 33 -5.15 -3.28 -3.24
C ARG A 33 -4.45 -3.87 -2.03
N HIS A 34 -5.19 -4.62 -1.24
CA HIS A 34 -4.68 -5.24 -0.02
C HIS A 34 -4.54 -6.75 -0.19
N TYR A 35 -3.47 -7.30 0.37
CA TYR A 35 -3.09 -8.70 0.26
C TYR A 35 -2.78 -9.26 1.65
N LEU A 36 -3.15 -10.51 1.88
CA LEU A 36 -2.91 -11.21 3.14
C LEU A 36 -2.70 -12.72 2.89
N PRO A 37 -1.71 -13.38 3.52
CA PRO A 37 -1.58 -14.83 3.41
C PRO A 37 -2.77 -15.55 4.05
N GLU A 38 -3.26 -16.62 3.43
CA GLU A 38 -4.41 -17.39 3.94
C GLU A 38 -4.19 -17.93 5.36
N ALA A 39 -2.96 -18.30 5.70
CA ALA A 39 -2.62 -18.75 7.05
C ALA A 39 -3.01 -17.73 8.13
N GLN A 40 -2.98 -16.42 7.83
CA GLN A 40 -3.33 -15.37 8.78
C GLN A 40 -4.83 -15.35 9.11
N LEU A 41 -5.68 -15.90 8.25
CA LEU A 41 -7.10 -16.07 8.52
C LEU A 41 -7.37 -17.24 9.46
N LEU A 42 -6.50 -18.25 9.49
CA LEU A 42 -6.63 -19.45 10.32
C LEU A 42 -5.88 -19.35 11.64
N ASN A 43 -4.86 -18.49 11.71
CA ASN A 43 -4.04 -18.30 12.89
C ASN A 43 -4.88 -17.84 14.09
N VAL A 44 -4.95 -18.68 15.13
CA VAL A 44 -5.73 -18.39 16.32
C VAL A 44 -5.14 -17.27 17.17
N ALA A 45 -3.82 -17.05 17.09
CA ALA A 45 -3.13 -15.98 17.79
C ALA A 45 -3.33 -14.61 17.13
N ASN A 46 -3.76 -14.57 15.87
CA ASN A 46 -4.07 -13.33 15.18
C ASN A 46 -5.38 -12.72 15.70
N LYS A 47 -5.25 -11.67 16.51
CA LYS A 47 -6.38 -10.91 17.08
C LYS A 47 -7.28 -10.30 16.00
N ASN A 48 -6.71 -9.97 14.84
CA ASN A 48 -7.41 -9.33 13.73
C ASN A 48 -8.04 -10.35 12.76
N ARG A 49 -7.92 -11.67 12.99
CA ARG A 49 -8.43 -12.69 12.06
C ARG A 49 -9.90 -12.51 11.69
N ALA A 50 -10.73 -12.07 12.64
CA ALA A 50 -12.17 -11.89 12.42
C ALA A 50 -12.46 -10.75 11.45
N ILE A 51 -11.78 -9.60 11.62
CA ILE A 51 -11.93 -8.44 10.74
C ILE A 51 -11.32 -8.72 9.35
N TYR A 52 -10.19 -9.42 9.29
CA TYR A 52 -9.58 -9.84 8.02
C TYR A 52 -10.49 -10.77 7.22
N ARG A 53 -11.09 -11.77 7.87
CA ARG A 53 -12.08 -12.66 7.22
C ARG A 53 -13.25 -11.87 6.66
N GLN A 54 -13.74 -10.88 7.38
CA GLN A 54 -14.82 -10.03 6.90
C GLN A 54 -14.39 -9.23 5.66
N TRP A 55 -13.20 -8.63 5.67
CA TRP A 55 -12.69 -7.87 4.54
C TRP A 55 -12.42 -8.73 3.30
N VAL A 56 -11.94 -9.96 3.48
CA VAL A 56 -11.83 -10.95 2.40
C VAL A 56 -13.20 -11.28 1.83
N LYS A 57 -14.19 -11.58 2.68
CA LYS A 57 -15.57 -11.87 2.26
C LYS A 57 -16.21 -10.71 1.47
N THR A 58 -15.88 -9.47 1.82
CA THR A 58 -16.38 -8.27 1.13
C THR A 58 -15.51 -7.81 -0.04
N GLY A 59 -14.41 -8.50 -0.34
CA GLY A 59 -13.54 -8.21 -1.48
C GLY A 59 -12.55 -7.06 -1.28
N TRP A 60 -12.33 -6.58 -0.05
CA TRP A 60 -11.34 -5.54 0.26
C TRP A 60 -9.92 -6.10 0.40
N ILE A 61 -9.78 -7.35 0.83
CA ILE A 61 -8.50 -8.06 0.91
C ILE A 61 -8.50 -9.25 -0.05
N ARG A 62 -7.40 -9.42 -0.78
CA ARG A 62 -7.09 -10.60 -1.58
C ARG A 62 -6.21 -11.53 -0.79
N THR A 63 -6.52 -12.81 -0.80
CA THR A 63 -5.65 -13.80 -0.15
C THR A 63 -4.57 -14.31 -1.10
N THR A 64 -3.38 -14.59 -0.54
CA THR A 64 -2.34 -15.37 -1.22
C THR A 64 -2.27 -16.75 -0.56
N PRO A 65 -2.17 -17.85 -1.34
CA PRO A 65 -2.07 -19.20 -0.77
C PRO A 65 -0.84 -19.34 0.14
N GLY A 66 -0.98 -20.14 1.19
CA GLY A 66 0.13 -20.42 2.12
C GLY A 66 0.25 -19.44 3.28
N ASP A 67 1.48 -19.34 3.81
CA ASP A 67 1.82 -18.58 5.02
C ASP A 67 2.61 -17.29 4.76
N CYS A 68 3.02 -17.04 3.52
CA CYS A 68 3.72 -15.83 3.10
C CYS A 68 2.99 -15.10 1.95
N ILE A 69 3.39 -13.86 1.71
CA ILE A 69 2.88 -13.05 0.61
C ILE A 69 3.49 -13.55 -0.71
N ASP A 70 2.63 -13.81 -1.68
CA ASP A 70 3.02 -14.13 -3.04
C ASP A 70 3.24 -12.82 -3.83
N TYR A 71 4.52 -12.47 -4.04
CA TYR A 71 4.89 -11.28 -4.81
C TYR A 71 4.62 -11.42 -6.31
N ASP A 72 4.56 -12.63 -6.87
CA ASP A 72 4.19 -12.85 -8.27
C ASP A 72 2.71 -12.50 -8.48
N ARG A 73 1.85 -12.85 -7.51
CA ARG A 73 0.44 -12.44 -7.52
C ARG A 73 0.28 -10.91 -7.53
N ILE A 74 1.09 -10.21 -6.72
CA ILE A 74 1.09 -8.74 -6.64
C ILE A 74 1.58 -8.14 -7.96
N ARG A 75 2.68 -8.66 -8.52
CA ARG A 75 3.18 -8.27 -9.85
C ARG A 75 2.08 -8.37 -10.90
N ASP A 76 1.42 -9.52 -11.01
CA ASP A 76 0.41 -9.76 -12.04
C ASP A 76 -0.78 -8.82 -11.92
N ASP A 77 -1.19 -8.49 -10.69
CA ASP A 77 -2.24 -7.49 -10.45
C ASP A 77 -1.78 -6.07 -10.82
N ILE A 78 -0.52 -5.71 -10.59
CA ILE A 78 0.04 -4.41 -11.01
C ILE A 78 0.12 -4.31 -12.54
N LEU A 79 0.56 -5.37 -13.22
CA LEU A 79 0.64 -5.40 -14.68
C LEU A 79 -0.73 -5.28 -15.31
N ARG A 80 -1.73 -6.00 -14.78
CA ARG A 80 -3.12 -5.85 -15.20
C ARG A 80 -3.64 -4.43 -14.99
N ASP A 81 -3.26 -3.80 -13.89
CA ASP A 81 -3.62 -2.41 -13.62
C ASP A 81 -2.95 -1.44 -14.58
N ALA A 82 -1.71 -1.70 -14.98
CA ALA A 82 -0.98 -0.90 -15.96
C ALA A 82 -1.65 -0.90 -17.35
N GLU A 83 -2.48 -1.90 -17.67
CA GLU A 83 -3.29 -1.90 -18.90
C GLU A 83 -4.38 -0.81 -18.89
N THR A 84 -4.82 -0.37 -17.71
CA THR A 84 -5.90 0.62 -17.55
C THR A 84 -5.41 1.95 -16.97
N PHE A 85 -4.39 1.89 -16.12
CA PHE A 85 -3.81 3.03 -15.43
C PHE A 85 -2.52 3.46 -16.12
N ASN A 86 -2.39 4.76 -16.33
CA ASN A 86 -1.15 5.35 -16.82
C ASN A 86 -0.24 5.59 -15.61
N ILE A 87 0.41 4.52 -15.15
CA ILE A 87 1.29 4.51 -13.98
C ILE A 87 2.59 5.23 -14.37
N ARG A 88 2.81 6.43 -13.81
CA ARG A 88 3.98 7.26 -14.14
C ARG A 88 5.22 6.87 -13.38
N LEU A 89 5.05 6.47 -12.14
CA LEU A 89 6.13 6.13 -11.24
C LEU A 89 5.61 5.20 -10.16
N VAL A 90 6.46 4.28 -9.78
CA VAL A 90 6.23 3.33 -8.71
C VAL A 90 7.30 3.50 -7.64
N GLY A 91 6.90 3.94 -6.44
CA GLY A 91 7.79 4.05 -5.29
C GLY A 91 7.89 2.73 -4.52
N PHE A 92 9.11 2.28 -4.23
CA PHE A 92 9.39 0.99 -3.60
C PHE A 92 10.33 1.09 -2.39
N ASP A 93 10.09 0.34 -1.30
CA ASP A 93 11.03 0.28 -0.17
C ASP A 93 12.24 -0.61 -0.47
N THR A 94 13.45 -0.06 -0.43
CA THR A 94 14.69 -0.75 -0.82
C THR A 94 14.99 -2.11 -0.19
N TRP A 95 14.42 -2.47 0.97
CA TRP A 95 14.83 -3.64 1.73
C TRP A 95 14.22 -4.96 1.27
N ASN A 96 12.95 -4.99 0.80
CA ASN A 96 12.22 -6.27 0.72
C ASN A 96 11.66 -6.66 -0.66
N ALA A 97 11.94 -5.90 -1.74
CA ALA A 97 11.54 -6.33 -3.09
C ALA A 97 12.42 -5.86 -4.24
N THR A 98 13.72 -6.09 -4.10
CA THR A 98 14.63 -6.11 -5.24
C THR A 98 14.11 -6.99 -6.38
N HIS A 99 13.52 -8.16 -6.07
CA HIS A 99 12.97 -9.06 -7.09
C HIS A 99 11.75 -8.47 -7.82
N LEU A 100 10.74 -8.00 -7.08
CA LEU A 100 9.55 -7.37 -7.67
C LEU A 100 9.93 -6.14 -8.49
N ARG A 101 10.87 -5.31 -8.00
CA ARG A 101 11.39 -4.16 -8.74
C ARG A 101 11.94 -4.57 -10.11
N THR A 102 12.82 -5.57 -10.17
CA THR A 102 13.41 -6.03 -11.44
C THR A 102 12.32 -6.52 -12.41
N GLN A 103 11.32 -7.24 -11.92
CA GLN A 103 10.21 -7.70 -12.74
C GLN A 103 9.37 -6.54 -13.30
N LEU A 104 9.03 -5.55 -12.47
CA LEU A 104 8.23 -4.38 -12.90
C LEU A 104 9.02 -3.50 -13.88
N GLN A 105 10.32 -3.29 -13.66
CA GLN A 105 11.19 -2.59 -14.61
C GLN A 105 11.30 -3.35 -15.94
N GLY A 106 11.43 -4.68 -15.90
CA GLY A 106 11.43 -5.53 -17.09
C GLY A 106 10.13 -5.45 -17.90
N ALA A 107 9.02 -5.13 -17.24
CA ALA A 107 7.73 -4.87 -17.88
C ALA A 107 7.55 -3.43 -18.38
N GLY A 108 8.58 -2.57 -18.26
CA GLY A 108 8.58 -1.20 -18.76
C GLY A 108 8.01 -0.15 -17.81
N LEU A 109 7.77 -0.49 -16.53
CA LEU A 109 7.38 0.49 -15.52
C LEU A 109 8.58 1.24 -14.96
N ASP A 110 8.39 2.52 -14.68
CA ASP A 110 9.38 3.32 -13.96
C ASP A 110 9.26 3.05 -12.45
N VAL A 111 10.34 2.55 -11.85
CA VAL A 111 10.37 2.08 -10.46
C VAL A 111 11.57 2.67 -9.75
N GLU A 112 11.30 3.50 -8.76
CA GLU A 112 12.31 4.25 -8.01
C GLU A 112 12.30 3.84 -6.52
N PRO A 113 13.49 3.70 -5.90
CA PRO A 113 13.57 3.45 -4.47
C PRO A 113 13.08 4.65 -3.66
N PHE A 114 12.23 4.39 -2.68
CA PHE A 114 11.77 5.34 -1.68
C PHE A 114 12.11 4.80 -0.28
N PRO A 115 13.32 5.09 0.25
CA PRO A 115 13.75 4.56 1.54
C PRO A 115 12.85 5.02 2.69
N GLN A 116 12.41 4.09 3.53
CA GLN A 116 11.59 4.38 4.72
C GLN A 116 12.39 4.95 5.89
N THR A 117 12.96 6.14 5.68
CA THR A 117 13.70 6.89 6.69
C THR A 117 12.90 8.11 7.14
N TYR A 118 13.09 8.55 8.39
CA TYR A 118 12.47 9.78 8.93
C TYR A 118 12.63 10.98 7.99
N LEU A 119 13.82 11.15 7.39
CA LEU A 119 14.11 12.26 6.49
C LEU A 119 13.22 12.25 5.22
N LYS A 120 12.87 11.06 4.72
CA LYS A 120 12.02 10.91 3.53
C LYS A 120 10.54 10.90 3.88
N PHE A 121 10.16 10.29 5.00
CA PHE A 121 8.76 10.13 5.41
C PHE A 121 8.19 11.38 6.07
N SER A 122 8.94 12.10 6.91
CA SER A 122 8.50 13.33 7.59
C SER A 122 7.82 14.35 6.66
N PRO A 123 8.41 14.77 5.52
CA PRO A 123 7.74 15.72 4.62
C PRO A 123 6.51 15.14 3.94
N VAL A 124 6.49 13.83 3.63
CA VAL A 124 5.35 13.16 3.00
C VAL A 124 4.19 13.02 3.98
N ALA A 125 4.46 12.61 5.22
CA ALA A 125 3.47 12.49 6.28
C ALA A 125 2.81 13.84 6.59
N LYS A 126 3.61 14.90 6.79
CA LYS A 126 3.11 16.28 7.00
C LYS A 126 2.23 16.75 5.85
N SER A 127 2.65 16.48 4.61
CA SER A 127 1.87 16.86 3.41
C SER A 127 0.57 16.08 3.30
N PHE A 128 0.60 14.77 3.57
CA PHE A 128 -0.58 13.93 3.54
C PHE A 128 -1.58 14.32 4.62
N GLU A 129 -1.12 14.63 5.83
CA GLU A 129 -1.95 15.15 6.92
C GLU A 129 -2.69 16.43 6.50
N VAL A 130 -2.00 17.37 5.84
CA VAL A 130 -2.62 18.58 5.30
C VAL A 130 -3.71 18.24 4.26
N PHE A 131 -3.48 17.26 3.38
CA PHE A 131 -4.48 16.83 2.40
C PHE A 131 -5.70 16.17 3.03
N VAL A 132 -5.50 15.36 4.07
CA VAL A 132 -6.57 14.76 4.85
C VAL A 132 -7.38 15.84 5.57
N ASN A 133 -6.72 16.79 6.24
CA ASN A 133 -7.37 17.90 6.94
C ASN A 133 -8.16 18.82 6.00
N ARG A 134 -7.64 19.06 4.79
CA ARG A 134 -8.35 19.80 3.73
C ARG A 134 -9.49 19.01 3.08
N ARG A 135 -9.69 17.74 3.47
CA ARG A 135 -10.69 16.83 2.90
C ARG A 135 -10.58 16.70 1.38
N VAL A 136 -9.35 16.68 0.85
CA VAL A 136 -9.11 16.52 -0.60
C VAL A 136 -8.72 15.09 -0.99
N VAL A 137 -8.57 14.18 -0.02
CA VAL A 137 -8.31 12.76 -0.27
C VAL A 137 -9.63 11.99 -0.40
N ARG A 138 -9.73 11.10 -1.39
CA ARG A 138 -10.89 10.23 -1.64
C ARG A 138 -10.43 8.78 -1.75
N HIS A 139 -10.72 7.95 -0.76
CA HIS A 139 -10.33 6.53 -0.74
C HIS A 139 -11.50 5.55 -0.94
N ARG A 140 -12.63 6.04 -1.48
CA ARG A 140 -13.79 5.21 -1.87
C ARG A 140 -14.43 4.37 -0.75
N GLY A 141 -14.23 4.76 0.51
CA GLY A 141 -14.75 4.02 1.66
C GLY A 141 -14.00 2.73 1.98
N ASP A 142 -12.75 2.59 1.48
CA ASP A 142 -11.88 1.48 1.80
C ASP A 142 -11.70 1.33 3.33
N PRO A 143 -12.24 0.26 3.94
CA PRO A 143 -12.20 0.07 5.38
C PRO A 143 -10.84 -0.42 5.86
N VAL A 144 -10.03 -1.05 4.99
CA VAL A 144 -8.69 -1.53 5.34
C VAL A 144 -7.77 -0.33 5.43
N LEU A 145 -7.78 0.55 4.42
CA LEU A 145 -7.02 1.78 4.44
C LEU A 145 -7.48 2.72 5.58
N ALA A 146 -8.80 2.85 5.80
CA ALA A 146 -9.31 3.64 6.92
C ALA A 146 -8.86 3.11 8.28
N TRP A 147 -8.86 1.78 8.45
CA TRP A 147 -8.34 1.15 9.66
C TRP A 147 -6.83 1.37 9.80
N ALA A 148 -6.05 1.19 8.72
CA ALA A 148 -4.61 1.43 8.73
C ALA A 148 -4.28 2.88 9.15
N ILE A 149 -4.91 3.88 8.52
CA ILE A 149 -4.75 5.29 8.86
C ILE A 149 -5.18 5.57 10.32
N GLY A 150 -6.28 4.97 10.77
CA GLY A 150 -6.79 5.15 12.13
C GLY A 150 -5.91 4.58 13.24
N ASN A 151 -4.97 3.69 12.90
CA ASN A 151 -4.01 3.12 13.85
C ASN A 151 -2.63 3.78 13.79
N VAL A 152 -2.42 4.77 12.92
CA VAL A 152 -1.14 5.49 12.84
C VAL A 152 -0.97 6.37 14.08
N VAL A 153 0.16 6.22 14.75
CA VAL A 153 0.61 7.10 15.83
C VAL A 153 1.87 7.80 15.35
N MET A 154 1.87 9.12 15.37
CA MET A 154 3.03 9.93 14.99
C MET A 154 4.05 9.90 16.13
N GLU A 155 5.23 9.34 15.88
CA GLU A 155 6.36 9.40 16.79
C GLU A 155 7.32 10.49 16.33
N SER A 156 7.50 11.52 17.14
CA SER A 156 8.40 12.64 16.81
C SER A 156 9.77 12.44 17.44
N ASP A 157 10.84 12.56 16.65
CA ASP A 157 12.20 12.65 17.18
C ASP A 157 12.48 14.03 17.83
N ALA A 158 13.63 14.16 18.52
CA ALA A 158 14.03 15.40 19.18
C ALA A 158 14.16 16.62 18.23
N ASN A 159 14.18 16.39 16.91
CA ASN A 159 14.27 17.41 15.86
C ASN A 159 12.92 17.69 15.19
N ALA A 160 11.80 17.21 15.75
CA ALA A 160 10.45 17.34 15.20
C ALA A 160 10.29 16.73 13.78
N ASN A 161 11.14 15.77 13.44
CA ASN A 161 10.83 14.83 12.37
C ASN A 161 9.79 13.86 12.88
N ILE A 162 8.84 13.53 12.03
CA ILE A 162 7.81 12.52 12.27
C ILE A 162 7.94 11.41 11.23
#